data_AF-A0A076LKK5-F1
#
_entry.id   AF-A0A076LKK5-F1
#
_cell.length_a   1.000
_cell.length_b   1.000
_cell.length_c   1.000
_cell.angle_alpha   90.00
_cell.angle_beta   90.00
_cell.angle_gamma   90.00
#
_symmetry.space_group_name_H-M   'P 1'
#
loop_
_entity.id
_entity.type
_entity.pdbx_description
1 polymer ?
#
loop_
_entity_poly.entity_id
_entity_poly.type
_entity_poly.pdbx_seq_one_letter_code
_entity_poly.pdbx_strand_id
1 'polypeptide(L)'
;MELELELRRKIYNSIKKHPGIHFRELERRVNIATGNLQYHLQYLEKKNLIKSENDGGYVRYFPKDCQLDENGKKIMSFLRRKTSRHIILYLLSKESANNKDIAKDLNLSPSTVS
;
A
#
# COMPACT_ATOMS: atom_id res chain seq x y z
N MET A 1 -9.78 -11.24 26.44
CA MET A 1 -8.35 -11.60 26.32
C MET A 1 -8.07 -12.65 25.23
N GLU A 2 -9.07 -13.34 24.67
CA GLU A 2 -8.87 -14.16 23.45
C GLU A 2 -9.23 -13.40 22.16
N LEU A 3 -10.34 -12.63 22.20
CA LEU A 3 -10.78 -11.77 21.10
C LEU A 3 -9.71 -10.78 20.62
N GLU A 4 -8.93 -10.20 21.54
CA GLU A 4 -7.82 -9.32 21.17
C GLU A 4 -6.70 -10.05 20.43
N LEU A 5 -6.43 -11.31 20.76
CA LEU A 5 -5.39 -12.10 20.11
C LEU A 5 -5.81 -12.44 18.68
N GLU A 6 -7.06 -12.87 18.51
CA GLU A 6 -7.63 -13.13 17.18
C GLU A 6 -7.69 -11.86 16.33
N LEU A 7 -8.03 -10.72 16.94
CA LEU A 7 -8.08 -9.46 16.21
C LEU A 7 -6.67 -8.97 15.80
N ARG A 8 -5.69 -9.05 16.70
CA ARG A 8 -4.28 -8.77 16.37
C ARG A 8 -3.77 -9.70 15.27
N ARG A 9 -4.13 -10.99 15.32
CA ARG A 9 -3.81 -11.98 14.27
C ARG A 9 -4.44 -11.60 12.93
N LYS A 10 -5.72 -11.19 12.92
CA LYS A 10 -6.43 -10.73 11.71
C LYS A 10 -5.79 -9.48 11.11
N ILE A 11 -5.38 -8.52 11.95
CA ILE A 11 -4.68 -7.30 11.54
C ILE A 11 -3.32 -7.65 10.94
N TYR A 12 -2.50 -8.43 11.65
CA TYR A 12 -1.18 -8.85 11.17
C TYR A 12 -1.28 -9.61 9.84
N ASN A 13 -2.20 -10.55 9.72
CA ASN A 13 -2.42 -11.30 8.48
C ASN A 13 -2.86 -10.41 7.32
N SER A 14 -3.67 -9.38 7.58
CA SER A 14 -4.08 -8.41 6.57
C SER A 14 -2.88 -7.60 6.05
N ILE A 15 -2.00 -7.16 6.95
CA ILE A 15 -0.75 -6.45 6.63
C ILE A 15 0.23 -7.36 5.87
N LYS A 16 0.35 -8.63 6.28
CA LYS A 16 1.21 -9.62 5.60
C LYS A 16 0.75 -9.91 4.17
N LYS A 17 -0.56 -10.01 3.96
CA LYS A 17 -1.15 -10.19 2.62
C LYS A 17 -1.07 -8.93 1.75
N HIS A 18 -1.04 -7.75 2.36
CA HIS A 18 -1.03 -6.46 1.64
C HIS A 18 0.03 -5.50 2.23
N PRO A 19 1.33 -5.75 2.02
CA PRO A 19 2.38 -4.89 2.56
C PRO A 19 2.25 -3.43 2.05
N GLY A 20 2.25 -2.49 2.99
CA GLY A 20 2.05 -1.06 2.72
C GLY A 20 0.57 -0.62 2.64
N ILE A 21 -0.35 -1.46 3.13
CA ILE A 21 -1.75 -1.10 3.33
C ILE A 21 -1.85 0.13 4.24
N HIS A 22 -2.73 1.07 3.88
CA HIS A 22 -2.94 2.28 4.66
C HIS A 22 -4.05 2.08 5.71
N PHE A 23 -4.01 2.90 6.77
CA PHE A 23 -4.90 2.77 7.93
C PHE A 23 -6.38 2.60 7.56
N ARG A 24 -6.95 3.51 6.74
CA ARG A 24 -8.36 3.48 6.34
C ARG A 24 -8.77 2.23 5.55
N GLU A 25 -7.87 1.66 4.75
CA GLU A 25 -8.16 0.43 4.02
C GLU A 25 -8.12 -0.77 4.97
N LEU A 26 -7.15 -0.79 5.89
CA LEU A 26 -7.04 -1.82 6.91
C LEU A 26 -8.27 -1.83 7.83
N GLU A 27 -8.74 -0.66 8.24
CA GLU A 27 -9.99 -0.44 8.99
C GLU A 27 -11.19 -1.11 8.29
N ARG A 28 -11.39 -0.80 7.00
CA ARG A 28 -12.48 -1.38 6.20
C ARG A 28 -12.36 -2.90 6.04
N ARG A 29 -11.15 -3.42 5.80
CA ARG A 29 -10.91 -4.85 5.59
C ARG A 29 -11.06 -5.67 6.87
N VAL A 30 -10.62 -5.13 8.01
CA VAL A 30 -10.70 -5.83 9.31
C VAL A 30 -12.07 -5.64 9.96
N ASN A 31 -12.79 -4.57 9.57
CA ASN A 31 -14.11 -4.16 10.06
C ASN A 31 -14.12 -3.91 11.57
N ILE A 32 -13.36 -2.91 12.03
CA ILE A 32 -13.24 -2.53 13.44
C ILE A 32 -13.20 -1.02 13.61
N ALA A 33 -13.55 -0.55 14.81
CA ALA A 33 -13.51 0.87 15.16
C ALA A 33 -12.08 1.45 15.11
N THR A 34 -11.96 2.70 14.64
CA THR A 34 -10.70 3.44 14.49
C THR A 34 -9.77 3.33 15.71
N GLY A 35 -10.27 3.67 16.91
CA GLY A 35 -9.46 3.67 18.13
C GLY A 35 -8.95 2.27 18.49
N ASN A 36 -9.75 1.24 18.24
CA ASN A 36 -9.37 -0.14 18.50
C ASN A 36 -8.29 -0.63 17.52
N LEU A 37 -8.41 -0.27 16.23
CA LEU A 37 -7.36 -0.53 15.25
C LEU A 37 -6.06 0.16 15.63
N GLN A 38 -6.11 1.42 16.05
CA GLN A 38 -4.93 2.18 16.44
C GLN A 38 -4.21 1.55 17.64
N TYR A 39 -4.97 1.14 18.67
CA TYR A 39 -4.43 0.42 19.83
C TYR A 39 -3.71 -0.87 19.42
N HIS A 40 -4.34 -1.69 18.57
CA HIS A 40 -3.75 -2.94 18.13
C HIS A 40 -2.52 -2.75 17.23
N LEU A 41 -2.52 -1.75 16.36
CA LEU A 41 -1.35 -1.42 15.53
C LEU A 41 -0.16 -0.98 16.39
N GLN A 42 -0.39 -0.09 17.35
CA GLN A 42 0.65 0.31 18.31
C GLN A 42 1.21 -0.87 19.09
N TYR A 43 0.36 -1.81 19.50
CA TYR A 43 0.80 -3.04 20.16
C TYR A 43 1.70 -3.88 19.23
N LEU A 44 1.29 -4.09 17.98
CA LEU A 44 2.05 -4.90 17.01
C LEU A 44 3.39 -4.25 16.63
N GLU A 45 3.44 -2.91 16.55
CA GLU A 45 4.69 -2.15 16.36
C GLU A 45 5.62 -2.27 17.57
N LYS A 46 5.10 -2.10 18.79
CA LYS A 46 5.88 -2.28 20.03
C LYS A 46 6.44 -3.70 20.16
N LYS A 47 5.73 -4.70 19.63
CA LYS A 47 6.19 -6.10 19.57
C LYS A 47 7.12 -6.39 18.38
N ASN A 48 7.52 -5.38 17.60
CA ASN A 48 8.36 -5.51 16.41
C ASN A 48 7.81 -6.50 15.37
N LEU A 49 6.49 -6.72 15.31
CA LEU A 49 5.86 -7.59 14.31
C LEU A 49 5.58 -6.85 13.00
N ILE A 50 5.33 -5.55 13.10
CA ILE A 50 5.09 -4.65 11.97
C ILE A 50 5.94 -3.39 12.11
N LYS A 51 6.03 -2.62 11.03
CA LYS A 51 6.60 -1.28 10.98
C LYS A 51 5.65 -0.35 10.22
N SER A 52 5.65 0.94 10.55
CA SER A 52 4.97 1.97 9.78
C SER A 52 5.93 2.93 9.10
N GLU A 53 5.50 3.45 7.96
CA GLU A 53 6.25 4.42 7.16
C GLU A 53 5.29 5.49 6.60
N ASN A 54 5.77 6.73 6.50
CA ASN A 54 5.05 7.83 5.89
C ASN A 54 5.23 7.82 4.37
N ASP A 55 4.13 7.85 3.63
CA ASP A 55 4.10 7.93 2.17
C ASP A 55 3.11 9.01 1.70
N GLY A 56 3.63 10.17 1.33
CA GLY A 56 2.86 11.22 0.64
C GLY A 56 1.53 11.61 1.31
N GLY A 57 1.50 11.63 2.64
CA GLY A 57 0.31 11.96 3.45
C GLY A 57 -0.40 10.76 4.10
N TYR A 58 0.01 9.53 3.81
CA TYR A 58 -0.56 8.33 4.42
C TYR A 58 0.46 7.57 5.26
N VAL A 59 0.03 7.05 6.40
CA VAL A 59 0.79 6.04 7.16
C VAL A 59 0.50 4.66 6.55
N ARG A 60 1.57 3.93 6.25
CA ARG A 60 1.52 2.59 5.66
C ARG A 60 2.15 1.57 6.58
N TYR A 61 1.54 0.39 6.66
CA TYR A 61 1.99 -0.69 7.54
C TYR A 61 2.59 -1.84 6.75
N PHE A 62 3.72 -2.36 7.22
CA PHE A 62 4.45 -3.47 6.62
C PHE A 62 4.79 -4.51 7.69
N PRO A 63 4.86 -5.81 7.34
CA PRO A 63 5.52 -6.79 8.20
C PRO A 63 6.96 -6.37 8.50
N LYS A 64 7.45 -6.66 9.71
CA LYS A 64 8.84 -6.32 10.08
C LYS A 64 9.86 -7.00 9.16
N ASP A 65 9.59 -8.24 8.78
CA ASP A 65 10.36 -9.10 7.89
C ASP A 65 10.15 -8.80 6.39
N CYS A 66 9.41 -7.75 6.04
CA CYS A 66 9.22 -7.35 4.66
C CYS A 66 10.56 -6.95 4.02
N GLN A 67 11.03 -7.79 3.08
CA GLN A 67 12.30 -7.65 2.35
C GLN A 67 12.23 -6.64 1.19
N LEU A 68 11.54 -5.52 1.39
CA LEU A 68 11.60 -4.40 0.46
C LEU A 68 12.68 -3.43 0.94
N ASP A 69 13.68 -3.23 0.09
CA ASP A 69 14.63 -2.12 0.24
C ASP A 69 13.93 -0.77 -0.02
N GLU A 70 14.65 0.33 0.17
CA GLU A 70 14.09 1.67 0.00
C GLU A 70 13.57 1.93 -1.42
N ASN A 71 14.20 1.34 -2.43
CA ASN A 71 13.74 1.44 -3.82
C ASN A 71 12.45 0.64 -4.04
N GLY A 72 12.37 -0.59 -3.56
CA GLY A 72 11.17 -1.42 -3.60
C GLY A 72 9.98 -0.74 -2.93
N LYS A 73 10.19 -0.09 -1.78
CA LYS A 73 9.14 0.69 -1.09
C LYS A 73 8.66 1.87 -1.95
N LYS A 74 9.58 2.63 -2.55
CA LYS A 74 9.24 3.74 -3.46
C LYS A 74 8.45 3.25 -4.67
N ILE A 75 8.92 2.20 -5.33
CA ILE A 75 8.22 1.59 -6.48
C ILE A 75 6.80 1.15 -6.06
N MET A 76 6.66 0.48 -4.91
CA MET A 76 5.36 0.08 -4.38
C MET A 76 4.45 1.27 -4.04
N SER A 77 4.99 2.38 -3.56
CA SER A 77 4.24 3.63 -3.39
C SER A 77 3.72 4.15 -4.73
N PHE A 78 4.58 4.25 -5.75
CA PHE A 78 4.20 4.69 -7.09
C PHE A 78 3.16 3.78 -7.73
N LEU A 79 3.32 2.46 -7.66
CA LEU A 79 2.39 1.47 -8.21
C LEU A 79 1.01 1.49 -7.55
N ARG A 80 0.86 2.07 -6.36
CA ARG A 80 -0.46 2.27 -5.74
C ARG A 80 -1.23 3.44 -6.33
N ARG A 81 -0.56 4.39 -6.99
CA ARG A 81 -1.21 5.53 -7.66
C ARG A 81 -1.88 5.02 -8.94
N LYS A 82 -3.19 5.24 -9.07
CA LYS A 82 -4.00 4.71 -10.19
C LYS A 82 -3.38 5.02 -11.55
N THR A 83 -3.03 6.28 -11.79
CA THR A 83 -2.43 6.72 -13.06
C THR A 83 -1.08 6.05 -13.31
N SER A 84 -0.15 6.12 -12.36
CA SER A 84 1.18 5.49 -12.49
C SER A 84 1.07 3.98 -12.73
N ARG A 85 0.17 3.30 -12.02
CA ARG A 85 -0.11 1.88 -12.22
C ARG A 85 -0.62 1.59 -13.63
N HIS A 86 -1.56 2.37 -14.13
CA HIS A 86 -2.09 2.21 -15.48
C HIS A 86 -1.02 2.43 -16.54
N ILE A 87 -0.17 3.45 -16.38
CA ILE A 87 0.95 3.72 -17.28
C ILE A 87 1.92 2.53 -17.31
N ILE A 88 2.32 2.02 -16.14
CA ILE A 88 3.27 0.89 -16.07
C ILE A 88 2.66 -0.37 -16.69
N LEU A 89 1.40 -0.71 -16.39
CA LEU A 89 0.72 -1.85 -17.01
C LEU A 89 0.61 -1.70 -18.52
N TYR A 90 0.32 -0.50 -19.01
CA TYR A 90 0.27 -0.20 -20.43
C TYR A 90 1.64 -0.43 -21.10
N LEU A 91 2.72 0.11 -20.53
CA LEU A 91 4.09 -0.07 -21.02
C LEU A 91 4.54 -1.54 -21.00
N LEU A 92 4.12 -2.33 -20.01
CA LEU A 92 4.41 -3.77 -19.97
C LEU A 92 3.64 -4.58 -21.02
N SER A 93 2.51 -4.06 -21.50
CA SER A 93 1.64 -4.73 -22.47
C SER A 93 1.94 -4.39 -23.94
N LYS A 94 2.79 -3.39 -24.19
CA LYS A 94 3.11 -2.88 -25.52
C LYS A 94 4.62 -3.00 -25.77
N GLU A 95 5.00 -3.49 -26.94
CA GLU A 95 6.42 -3.59 -27.34
C GLU A 95 7.09 -2.21 -27.45
N SER A 96 6.32 -1.18 -27.79
CA SER A 96 6.78 0.21 -27.80
C SER A 96 5.61 1.17 -27.61
N ALA A 97 5.83 2.24 -26.86
CA ALA A 97 4.88 3.35 -26.73
C ALA A 97 5.63 4.66 -26.48
N ASN A 98 5.17 5.74 -27.11
CA ASN A 98 5.62 7.09 -26.83
C ASN A 98 4.61 7.85 -25.94
N ASN A 99 4.98 9.02 -25.43
CA ASN A 99 4.11 9.81 -24.53
C ASN A 99 2.76 10.18 -25.16
N LYS A 100 2.68 10.36 -26.49
CA LYS A 100 1.41 10.63 -27.19
C LYS A 100 0.51 9.39 -27.18
N ASP A 101 1.07 8.21 -27.38
CA ASP A 101 0.33 6.95 -27.32
C ASP A 101 -0.24 6.73 -25.91
N ILE A 102 0.58 6.94 -24.86
CA ILE A 102 0.15 6.80 -23.47
C ILE A 102 -0.95 7.82 -23.13
N ALA A 103 -0.79 9.09 -23.52
CA ALA A 103 -1.80 10.12 -23.29
C ALA A 103 -3.13 9.75 -23.94
N LYS A 104 -3.09 9.32 -25.21
CA LYS A 104 -4.29 8.98 -25.98
C LYS A 104 -4.97 7.72 -25.43
N ASP A 105 -4.23 6.64 -25.28
CA ASP A 105 -4.79 5.32 -24.97
C ASP A 105 -5.24 5.20 -23.51
N LEU A 106 -4.64 5.96 -22.59
CA LEU A 106 -5.07 6.03 -21.18
C LEU A 106 -5.97 7.23 -20.87
N ASN A 107 -6.32 8.04 -21.87
CA ASN A 107 -7.12 9.26 -21.73
C ASN A 107 -6.55 10.21 -20.65
N LEU A 108 -5.26 10.49 -20.75
CA LEU A 108 -4.51 11.39 -19.86
C LEU A 108 -4.14 12.68 -20.60
N SER A 109 -3.97 13.78 -19.86
CA SER A 109 -3.42 15.00 -20.47
C SER A 109 -1.97 14.76 -20.89
N PRO A 110 -1.49 15.38 -21.99
CA PRO A 110 -0.07 15.31 -22.36
C PRO A 110 0.85 15.72 -21.21
N SER A 111 0.47 16.76 -20.47
CA SER A 111 1.23 17.23 -19.29
C SER A 111 1.36 16.21 -18.15
N THR A 112 0.53 15.17 -18.09
CA THR A 112 0.60 14.11 -17.08
C THR A 112 1.65 13.06 -17.42
N VAL A 113 2.02 12.93 -18.70
CA VAL A 113 2.94 11.91 -19.24
C VAL A 113 4.21 12.49 -19.86
N SER A 114 4.40 13.81 -19.82
CA SER A 114 5.59 14.52 -20.28
C SER A 114 6.81 14.33 -19.38
#